data_AF-A0A0B8N0K6-F1
#
_entry.id   AF-A0A0B8N0K6-F1
#
_cell.length_a   1.000
_cell.length_b   1.000
_cell.length_c   1.000
_cell.angle_alpha   90.00
_cell.angle_beta   90.00
_cell.angle_gamma   90.00
#
_symmetry.space_group_name_H-M   'P 1'
#
loop_
_entity.id
_entity.type
_entity.pdbx_description
1 polymer ?
#
loop_
_entity_poly.entity_id
_entity_poly.type
_entity_poly.pdbx_seq_one_letter_code
_entity_poly.pdbx_strand_id
1 'polypeptide(L)'
;MAGAFEASNDLIQAKAQEFQKTHDMLMHAIADLKRDEDSMVAGSKWRGGAADAFNAFMQRYYFQADKLNDKLMHTAENLIKVGSNYEEHDKDYQSKVNAQISSLDLPAV
;
A
#
# COMPACT_ATOMS: atom_id res chain seq x y z
N MET A 1 -5.84 -6.05 27.51
CA MET A 1 -6.22 -5.75 26.11
C MET A 1 -5.09 -5.11 25.31
N ALA A 2 -4.14 -4.35 25.90
CA ALA A 2 -3.00 -3.75 25.20
C ALA A 2 -2.21 -4.70 24.27
N GLY A 3 -1.85 -5.91 24.73
CA GLY A 3 -1.09 -6.86 23.89
C GLY A 3 -1.82 -7.44 22.67
N ALA A 4 -3.16 -7.44 22.66
CA ALA A 4 -3.93 -7.81 21.46
C ALA A 4 -3.94 -6.68 20.42
N PHE A 5 -3.77 -5.44 20.87
CA PHE A 5 -3.75 -4.24 20.03
C PHE A 5 -2.36 -3.97 19.44
N GLU A 6 -1.26 -4.15 20.18
CA GLU A 6 0.10 -4.09 19.61
C GLU A 6 0.28 -5.11 18.48
N ALA A 7 -0.14 -6.37 18.71
CA ALA A 7 -0.13 -7.40 17.68
C ALA A 7 -0.94 -7.03 16.43
N SER A 8 -2.00 -6.21 16.56
CA SER A 8 -2.79 -5.73 15.43
C SER A 8 -2.08 -4.66 14.61
N ASN A 9 -1.27 -3.80 15.24
CA ASN A 9 -0.47 -2.80 14.53
C ASN A 9 0.66 -3.45 13.72
N ASP A 10 1.30 -4.48 14.26
CA ASP A 10 2.30 -5.26 13.52
C ASP A 10 1.68 -5.90 12.27
N LEU A 11 0.46 -6.44 12.40
CA LEU A 11 -0.28 -7.02 11.27
C LEU A 11 -0.69 -5.96 10.23
N ILE A 12 -1.07 -4.76 10.65
CA ILE A 12 -1.40 -3.63 9.77
C ILE A 12 -0.15 -3.19 9.00
N GLN A 13 1.00 -3.04 9.67
CA GLN A 13 2.26 -2.70 9.02
C GLN A 13 2.71 -3.78 8.03
N ALA A 14 2.64 -5.07 8.42
CA ALA A 14 2.99 -6.17 7.54
C ALA A 14 2.11 -6.19 6.27
N LYS A 15 0.81 -5.93 6.41
CA LYS A 15 -0.10 -5.83 5.25
C LYS A 15 0.16 -4.61 4.38
N ALA A 16 0.51 -3.46 4.96
CA ALA A 16 0.91 -2.30 4.19
C ALA A 16 2.17 -2.56 3.36
N GLN A 17 3.18 -3.20 3.96
CA GLN A 17 4.41 -3.60 3.25
C GLN A 17 4.12 -4.61 2.13
N GLU A 18 3.21 -5.56 2.33
CA GLU A 18 2.79 -6.50 1.28
C GLU A 18 2.15 -5.77 0.09
N PHE A 19 1.31 -4.76 0.34
CA PHE A 19 0.73 -3.95 -0.73
C PHE A 19 1.76 -3.09 -1.46
N GLN A 20 2.73 -2.50 -0.75
CA GLN A 20 3.84 -1.77 -1.38
C GLN A 20 4.67 -2.69 -2.27
N LYS A 21 5.04 -3.88 -1.76
CA LYS A 21 5.77 -4.88 -2.55
C LYS A 21 4.99 -5.31 -3.78
N THR A 22 3.69 -5.52 -3.64
CA THR A 22 2.81 -5.90 -4.77
C THR A 22 2.71 -4.78 -5.80
N HIS A 23 2.65 -3.52 -5.35
CA HIS A 23 2.71 -2.34 -6.20
C HIS A 23 4.01 -2.31 -7.01
N ASP A 24 5.16 -2.48 -6.36
CA ASP A 24 6.46 -2.48 -7.04
C ASP A 24 6.58 -3.63 -8.06
N MET A 25 6.09 -4.82 -7.70
CA MET A 25 6.04 -5.97 -8.61
C MET A 25 5.19 -5.68 -9.85
N LEU A 26 4.02 -5.05 -9.68
CA LEU A 26 3.15 -4.68 -10.80
C LEU A 26 3.81 -3.61 -11.68
N MET A 27 4.47 -2.61 -11.09
CA MET A 27 5.21 -1.59 -11.84
C MET A 27 6.30 -2.20 -12.71
N HIS A 28 7.09 -3.12 -12.14
CA HIS A 28 8.13 -3.81 -12.89
C HIS A 28 7.55 -4.67 -14.02
N ALA A 29 6.49 -5.44 -13.75
CA ALA A 29 5.85 -6.27 -14.78
C ALA A 29 5.25 -5.43 -15.92
N ILE A 30 4.65 -4.27 -15.62
CA ILE A 30 4.14 -3.33 -16.62
C ILE A 30 5.29 -2.77 -17.47
N ALA A 31 6.41 -2.39 -16.84
CA ALA A 31 7.57 -1.86 -17.53
C ALA A 31 8.22 -2.90 -18.46
N ASP A 32 8.34 -4.15 -18.00
CA ASP A 32 8.83 -5.25 -18.81
C ASP A 32 7.93 -5.52 -20.01
N LEU A 33 6.61 -5.56 -19.80
CA LEU A 33 5.64 -5.76 -20.88
C LEU A 33 5.70 -4.63 -21.93
N LYS A 34 5.87 -3.37 -21.49
CA LYS A 34 6.05 -2.23 -22.40
C LYS A 34 7.33 -2.36 -23.23
N ARG A 35 8.42 -2.80 -22.62
CA ARG A 35 9.69 -3.04 -23.31
C ARG A 35 9.56 -4.17 -24.34
N ASP A 36 8.86 -5.24 -23.99
CA ASP A 36 8.61 -6.36 -24.90
C ASP A 36 7.73 -5.94 -26.07
N GLU A 37 6.67 -5.16 -25.83
CA GLU A 37 5.83 -4.54 -26.85
C GLU A 37 6.66 -3.65 -27.78
N ASP A 38 7.47 -2.74 -27.23
CA ASP A 38 8.36 -1.89 -28.00
C ASP A 38 9.32 -2.72 -28.86
N SER A 39 9.85 -3.83 -28.35
CA SER A 39 10.71 -4.73 -29.13
C SER A 39 9.97 -5.46 -30.26
N MET A 40 8.68 -5.80 -30.04
CA MET A 40 7.84 -6.39 -31.08
C MET A 40 7.46 -5.39 -32.15
N VAL A 41 7.41 -4.10 -31.86
CA VAL A 41 6.99 -3.05 -32.81
C VAL A 41 8.19 -2.36 -33.47
N ALA A 42 9.28 -2.14 -32.74
CA ALA A 42 10.51 -1.53 -33.22
C ALA A 42 11.29 -2.49 -34.13
N GLY A 43 11.01 -2.42 -35.42
CA GLY A 43 11.69 -3.20 -36.46
C GLY A 43 10.82 -4.29 -37.09
N SER A 44 9.61 -4.53 -36.57
CA SER A 44 8.67 -5.45 -37.21
C SER A 44 7.92 -4.77 -38.35
N LYS A 45 7.62 -5.55 -39.39
CA LYS A 45 6.63 -5.19 -40.42
C LYS A 45 5.19 -5.33 -39.88
N TRP A 46 5.00 -5.43 -38.57
CA TRP A 46 3.70 -5.67 -37.97
C TRP A 46 2.87 -4.39 -38.06
N ARG A 47 1.97 -4.37 -39.05
CA ARG A 47 1.11 -3.24 -39.41
C ARG A 47 -0.24 -3.77 -39.86
N GLY A 48 -1.27 -2.91 -39.80
CA GLY A 48 -2.63 -3.23 -40.20
C GLY A 48 -3.53 -3.56 -39.00
N GLY A 49 -4.79 -3.92 -39.28
CA GLY A 49 -5.85 -3.96 -38.25
C GLY A 49 -5.57 -4.86 -37.04
N ALA A 50 -4.74 -5.91 -37.17
CA ALA A 50 -4.32 -6.73 -36.04
C ALA A 50 -3.36 -6.00 -35.08
N ALA A 51 -2.44 -5.19 -35.62
CA ALA A 51 -1.56 -4.34 -34.82
C ALA A 51 -2.36 -3.23 -34.12
N ASP A 52 -3.31 -2.61 -34.82
CA ASP A 52 -4.16 -1.57 -34.24
C ASP A 52 -5.04 -2.12 -33.10
N ALA A 53 -5.63 -3.31 -33.28
CA ALA A 53 -6.42 -3.98 -32.25
C ALA A 53 -5.57 -4.36 -31.03
N PHE A 54 -4.34 -4.83 -31.26
CA PHE A 54 -3.39 -5.12 -30.18
C PHE A 54 -3.03 -3.86 -29.40
N ASN A 55 -2.64 -2.78 -30.09
CA ASN A 55 -2.29 -1.50 -29.46
C ASN A 55 -3.47 -0.95 -28.62
N ALA A 56 -4.69 -1.02 -29.15
CA ALA A 56 -5.89 -0.59 -28.42
C ALA A 56 -6.16 -1.45 -27.18
N PHE A 57 -5.93 -2.77 -27.27
CA PHE A 57 -6.02 -3.67 -26.13
C PHE A 57 -4.96 -3.32 -25.07
N MET A 58 -3.70 -3.15 -25.47
CA MET A 58 -2.59 -2.83 -24.58
C MET A 58 -2.79 -1.49 -23.87
N GLN A 59 -3.24 -0.44 -24.57
CA GLN A 59 -3.59 0.83 -23.95
C GLN A 59 -4.65 0.66 -22.85
N ARG A 60 -5.70 -0.12 -23.12
CA ARG A 60 -6.75 -0.38 -22.13
C ARG A 60 -6.26 -1.25 -20.98
N TYR A 61 -5.34 -2.17 -21.23
CA TYR A 61 -4.68 -2.98 -20.22
C TYR A 61 -3.85 -2.10 -19.27
N TYR A 62 -2.96 -1.26 -19.81
CA TYR A 62 -2.12 -0.37 -19.01
C TYR A 62 -2.94 0.61 -18.18
N PHE A 63 -4.01 1.18 -18.76
CA PHE A 63 -4.91 2.05 -17.99
C PHE A 63 -5.53 1.36 -16.78
N GLN A 64 -5.88 0.09 -16.90
CA GLN A 64 -6.42 -0.68 -15.78
C GLN A 64 -5.33 -1.08 -14.79
N ALA A 65 -4.15 -1.42 -15.28
CA ALA A 65 -3.00 -1.79 -14.47
C ALA A 65 -2.54 -0.60 -13.61
N ASP A 66 -2.42 0.59 -14.19
CA ASP A 66 -2.09 1.83 -13.48
C ASP A 66 -3.14 2.13 -12.38
N LYS A 67 -4.43 2.02 -12.71
CA LYS A 67 -5.52 2.20 -11.73
C LYS A 67 -5.49 1.20 -10.58
N LEU A 68 -5.15 -0.05 -10.85
CA LEU A 68 -4.99 -1.06 -9.81
C LEU A 68 -3.80 -0.71 -8.92
N ASN A 69 -2.72 -0.26 -9.55
CA ASN A 69 -1.49 0.07 -8.87
C ASN A 69 -1.63 1.31 -7.95
N ASP A 70 -2.36 2.33 -8.40
CA ASP A 70 -2.74 3.49 -7.59
C ASP A 70 -3.57 3.08 -6.37
N LYS A 71 -4.51 2.15 -6.56
CA LYS A 71 -5.34 1.64 -5.45
C LYS A 71 -4.51 0.88 -4.43
N LEU A 72 -3.54 0.07 -4.87
CA LEU A 72 -2.64 -0.64 -3.95
C LEU A 72 -1.83 0.33 -3.09
N MET A 73 -1.26 1.37 -3.70
CA MET A 73 -0.52 2.40 -2.98
C MET A 73 -1.42 3.15 -2.00
N HIS A 74 -2.58 3.64 -2.46
CA HIS A 74 -3.52 4.35 -1.61
C HIS A 74 -4.03 3.48 -0.44
N THR A 75 -4.26 2.18 -0.67
CA THR A 75 -4.62 1.25 0.41
C THR A 75 -3.46 1.08 1.41
N ALA A 76 -2.22 0.95 0.93
CA ALA A 76 -1.05 0.86 1.80
C ALA A 76 -0.88 2.14 2.66
N GLU A 77 -0.99 3.31 2.06
CA GLU A 77 -0.92 4.60 2.76
C GLU A 77 -2.01 4.74 3.83
N ASN A 78 -3.24 4.34 3.50
CA ASN A 78 -4.33 4.36 4.48
C ASN A 78 -4.10 3.40 5.64
N LEU A 79 -3.57 2.20 5.38
CA LEU A 79 -3.22 1.26 6.44
C LEU A 79 -2.12 1.82 7.35
N ILE A 80 -1.09 2.43 6.77
CA ILE A 80 -0.01 3.07 7.54
C ILE A 80 -0.57 4.19 8.42
N LYS A 81 -1.41 5.05 7.85
CA LYS A 81 -2.03 6.18 8.57
C LYS A 81 -2.94 5.70 9.70
N VAL A 82 -3.71 4.65 9.46
CA VAL A 82 -4.57 4.05 10.49
C VAL A 82 -3.70 3.47 11.61
N GLY A 83 -2.65 2.71 11.28
CA GLY A 83 -1.71 2.17 12.27
C GLY A 83 -1.02 3.25 13.10
N SER A 84 -0.55 4.32 12.46
CA SER A 84 0.13 5.43 13.15
C SER A 84 -0.82 6.18 14.11
N ASN A 85 -2.04 6.46 13.67
CA ASN A 85 -3.05 7.10 14.53
C ASN A 85 -3.37 6.23 15.75
N TYR A 86 -3.43 4.90 15.57
CA TYR A 86 -3.68 3.99 16.69
C TYR A 86 -2.54 3.98 17.72
N GLU A 87 -1.28 3.97 17.28
CA GLU A 87 -0.13 4.03 18.18
C GLU A 87 -0.10 5.36 18.98
N GLU A 88 -0.44 6.46 18.32
CA GLU A 88 -0.50 7.78 18.95
C GLU A 88 -1.60 7.85 20.03
N HIS A 89 -2.79 7.31 19.74
CA HIS A 89 -3.87 7.22 20.71
C HIS A 89 -3.53 6.34 21.92
N ASP A 90 -2.83 5.22 21.74
CA ASP A 90 -2.46 4.33 22.85
C ASP A 90 -1.47 4.99 23.82
N LYS A 91 -0.47 5.70 23.30
CA LYS A 91 0.47 6.51 24.12
C LYS A 91 -0.27 7.61 24.90
N ASP A 92 -1.26 8.24 24.26
CA ASP A 92 -2.09 9.27 24.86
C ASP A 92 -2.95 8.71 26.01
N TYR A 93 -3.55 7.53 25.82
CA TYR A 93 -4.34 6.86 26.85
C TYR A 93 -3.47 6.37 28.00
N GLN A 94 -2.31 5.74 27.73
CA GLN A 94 -1.36 5.37 28.78
C GLN A 94 -0.91 6.59 29.59
N SER A 95 -0.59 7.70 28.93
CA SER A 95 -0.18 8.94 29.61
C SER A 95 -1.29 9.48 30.52
N LYS A 96 -2.55 9.48 30.05
CA LYS A 96 -3.71 9.91 30.84
C LYS A 96 -3.99 8.98 32.02
N VAL A 97 -3.90 7.67 31.81
CA VAL A 97 -4.07 6.66 32.88
C VAL A 97 -2.97 6.80 33.93
N ASN A 98 -1.71 6.89 33.51
CA ASN A 98 -0.57 7.08 34.42
C ASN A 98 -0.67 8.39 35.22
N ALA A 99 -1.14 9.47 34.59
CA ALA A 99 -1.40 10.74 35.28
C ALA A 99 -2.50 10.61 36.34
N GLN A 100 -3.58 9.87 36.06
CA GLN A 100 -4.64 9.60 37.04
C GLN A 100 -4.18 8.68 38.18
N ILE A 101 -3.42 7.62 37.88
CA ILE A 101 -2.86 6.73 38.91
C ILE A 101 -1.91 7.49 39.83
N SER A 102 -1.04 8.34 39.27
CA SER A 102 -0.13 9.18 40.05
C SER A 102 -0.85 10.20 40.94
N SER A 103 -2.06 10.63 40.54
CA SER A 103 -2.89 11.52 41.36
C SER A 103 -3.66 10.82 42.48
N LEU A 104 -3.80 9.49 42.41
CA LEU A 104 -4.43 8.66 43.44
C LEU A 104 -3.45 8.23 44.55
N ASP A 105 -2.14 8.39 44.33
CA ASP A 105 -1.11 8.19 45.35
C ASP A 105 -1.08 9.41 46.29
N LEU A 106 -2.06 9.48 47.18
CA LEU A 106 -2.14 10.49 48.23
C LEU A 106 -1.00 10.27 49.24
N PRO A 107 -0.34 11.35 49.74
CA PRO A 107 0.75 11.21 50.69
C PRO A 107 0.28 10.52 51.97
N ALA A 108 1.07 9.56 52.46
CA ALA A 108 0.83 8.92 53.75
C ALA A 108 0.77 9.98 54.86
N VAL A 109 -0.31 9.93 55.66
CA VAL A 109 -0.55 10.80 56.83
C VAL A 109 0.50 10.54 57.91
#